data_AF-A0A379FG08-F1
#
_entry.id   AF-A0A379FG08-F1
#
_cell.length_a   1.000
_cell.length_b   1.000
_cell.length_c   1.000
_cell.angle_alpha   90.00
_cell.angle_beta   90.00
_cell.angle_gamma   90.00
#
_symmetry.space_group_name_H-M   'P 1'
#
loop_
_entity.id
_entity.type
_entity.pdbx_description
1 polymer ?
#
loop_
_entity_poly.entity_id
_entity_poly.type
_entity_poly.pdbx_seq_one_letter_code
_entity_poly.pdbx_strand_id
1 'polypeptide(L)'
;MQAFNESAGDRLPNAESLNDKRKRAISKFLKELKEPTVESAKNYFDYFMETASAWYFGENNRGWRANFDYLLRPETVLKTREGAL
;
A
#
# COMPACT_ATOMS: atom_id res chain seq x y z
N MET A 1 1.59 7.08 7.82
CA MET A 1 1.53 7.52 6.40
C MET A 1 2.93 7.73 5.85
N GLN A 2 3.86 8.29 6.63
CA GLN A 2 5.28 8.43 6.25
C GLN A 2 5.91 7.16 5.64
N ALA A 3 5.80 6.00 6.32
CA ALA A 3 6.34 4.73 5.79
C ALA A 3 5.85 4.39 4.37
N PHE A 4 4.58 4.68 4.05
CA PHE A 4 4.06 4.50 2.70
C PHE A 4 4.69 5.51 1.73
N ASN A 5 4.72 6.80 2.07
CA ASN A 5 5.26 7.86 1.21
C ASN A 5 6.76 7.62 0.91
N GLU A 6 7.54 7.20 1.90
CA GLU A 6 8.96 6.85 1.74
C GLU A 6 9.15 5.67 0.78
N SER A 7 8.31 4.64 0.89
CA SER A 7 8.38 3.45 0.02
C SER A 7 7.92 3.79 -1.41
N ALA A 8 6.86 4.60 -1.53
CA ALA A 8 6.27 4.99 -2.80
C ALA A 8 7.17 5.94 -3.62
N GLY A 9 7.89 6.85 -2.96
CA GLY A 9 8.59 7.94 -3.61
C GLY A 9 7.67 8.67 -4.59
N ASP A 10 8.16 8.90 -5.81
CA ASP A 10 7.38 9.57 -6.87
C ASP A 10 6.49 8.62 -7.69
N ARG A 11 6.50 7.31 -7.39
CA ARG A 11 5.77 6.31 -8.20
C ARG A 11 4.26 6.34 -7.94
N LEU A 12 3.84 6.61 -6.70
CA LEU A 12 2.43 6.70 -6.30
C LEU A 12 2.15 8.04 -5.60
N PRO A 13 0.90 8.53 -5.61
CA PRO A 13 0.57 9.78 -4.93
C PRO A 13 0.74 9.67 -3.41
N ASN A 14 1.32 10.71 -2.81
CA ASN A 14 1.51 10.81 -1.36
C ASN A 14 0.18 10.78 -0.58
N ALA A 15 0.24 10.14 0.59
CA ALA A 15 -0.82 10.19 1.58
C ALA A 15 -0.57 11.34 2.57
N GLU A 16 -1.41 12.37 2.50
CA GLU A 16 -1.25 13.59 3.32
C GLU A 16 -2.22 13.66 4.50
N SER A 17 -3.49 13.33 4.28
CA SER A 17 -4.55 13.51 5.28
C SER A 17 -4.94 12.21 5.98
N LEU A 18 -5.10 12.29 7.31
CA LEU A 18 -5.60 11.19 8.15
C LEU A 18 -7.04 11.48 8.58
N ASN A 19 -8.00 10.91 7.86
CA ASN A 19 -9.41 10.93 8.24
C ASN A 19 -9.81 9.63 8.99
N ASP A 20 -11.03 9.59 9.54
CA ASP A 20 -11.49 8.43 10.32
C ASP A 20 -11.60 7.15 9.49
N LYS A 21 -11.88 7.27 8.19
CA LYS A 21 -11.83 6.13 7.25
C LYS A 21 -10.43 5.53 7.20
N ARG A 22 -9.39 6.35 7.04
CA ARG A 22 -7.99 5.91 7.01
C ARG A 22 -7.52 5.37 8.34
N LYS A 23 -7.91 5.98 9.47
CA LYS A 23 -7.62 5.42 10.81
C LYS A 23 -8.15 4.00 10.93
N ARG A 24 -9.42 3.76 10.55
CA ARG A 24 -10.02 2.42 10.58
C ARG A 24 -9.33 1.45 9.61
N ALA A 25 -8.98 1.89 8.41
CA ALA A 25 -8.27 1.07 7.43
C ALA A 25 -6.88 0.66 7.94
N ILE A 26 -6.11 1.60 8.50
CA ILE A 26 -4.80 1.34 9.12
C ILE A 26 -4.94 0.35 10.28
N SER A 27 -5.90 0.55 11.18
CA SER A 27 -6.12 -0.38 12.30
C SER A 27 -6.44 -1.80 11.85
N LYS A 28 -7.15 -1.98 10.72
CA LYS A 28 -7.41 -3.30 10.14
C LYS A 28 -6.15 -3.86 9.49
N PHE A 29 -5.51 -3.08 8.63
CA PHE A 29 -4.27 -3.45 7.94
C PHE A 29 -3.18 -3.93 8.92
N LEU A 30 -2.93 -3.20 10.00
CA LEU A 30 -1.92 -3.57 11.00
C LEU A 30 -2.22 -4.92 11.68
N LYS A 31 -3.50 -5.27 11.84
CA LYS A 31 -3.89 -6.58 12.41
C LYS A 31 -3.69 -7.74 11.45
N GLU A 32 -3.64 -7.46 10.15
CA GLU A 32 -3.33 -8.48 9.14
C GLU A 32 -1.83 -8.77 9.10
N LEU A 33 -0.97 -7.84 9.53
CA LEU A 33 0.49 -8.03 9.56
C LEU A 33 0.90 -9.10 10.56
N LYS A 34 1.98 -9.82 10.24
CA LYS A 34 2.59 -10.80 11.17
C LYS A 34 2.88 -10.14 12.52
N GLU A 35 3.37 -8.90 12.47
CA GLU A 35 3.52 -8.03 13.63
C GLU A 35 2.91 -6.65 13.32
N PRO A 36 2.12 -6.06 14.24
CA PRO A 36 1.44 -4.78 14.01
C PRO A 36 2.40 -3.58 14.21
N THR A 37 3.57 -3.61 13.57
CA THR A 37 4.61 -2.59 13.69
C THR A 37 4.69 -1.71 12.45
N VAL A 38 5.23 -0.50 12.62
CA VAL A 38 5.50 0.42 11.50
C VAL A 38 6.52 -0.19 10.52
N GLU A 39 7.49 -0.95 11.04
CA GLU A 39 8.48 -1.66 10.23
C GLU A 39 7.82 -2.74 9.36
N SER A 40 6.94 -3.58 9.92
CA SER A 40 6.20 -4.57 9.13
C SER A 40 5.32 -3.93 8.06
N ALA A 41 4.74 -2.76 8.36
CA ALA A 41 3.99 -1.99 7.38
C ALA A 41 4.89 -1.47 6.26
N LYS A 42 6.07 -0.95 6.60
CA LYS A 42 7.06 -0.49 5.63
C LYS A 42 7.53 -1.63 4.72
N ASN A 43 7.91 -2.77 5.28
CA ASN A 43 8.32 -3.95 4.53
C ASN A 43 7.24 -4.41 3.54
N TYR A 44 5.97 -4.36 3.94
CA TYR A 44 4.85 -4.63 3.04
C TYR A 44 4.77 -3.62 1.88
N PHE A 45 4.91 -2.32 2.16
CA PHE A 45 4.87 -1.30 1.12
C PHE A 45 6.06 -1.44 0.17
N ASP A 46 7.29 -1.60 0.69
CA ASP A 46 8.50 -1.80 -0.11
C ASP A 46 8.35 -3.02 -1.03
N TYR A 47 7.89 -4.15 -0.49
CA TYR A 47 7.65 -5.37 -1.28
C TYR A 47 6.62 -5.14 -2.41
N PHE A 48 5.52 -4.42 -2.16
CA PHE A 48 4.56 -4.06 -3.20
C PHE A 48 5.23 -3.22 -4.30
N MET A 49 6.05 -2.23 -3.93
CA MET A 49 6.74 -1.38 -4.91
C MET A 49 7.72 -2.17 -5.78
N GLU A 50 8.38 -3.16 -5.21
CA GLU A 50 9.37 -4.00 -5.90
C GLU A 50 8.73 -5.04 -6.82
N THR A 51 7.58 -5.61 -6.44
CA THR A 51 7.03 -6.81 -7.10
C THR A 51 5.81 -6.54 -7.96
N ALA A 52 5.05 -5.47 -7.71
CA ALA A 52 3.86 -5.17 -8.49
C ALA A 52 4.20 -4.84 -9.94
N SER A 53 3.35 -5.25 -10.87
CA SER A 53 3.50 -4.87 -12.27
C SER A 53 3.33 -3.36 -12.48
N ALA A 54 3.91 -2.87 -13.58
CA ALA A 54 3.82 -1.49 -14.06
C ALA A 54 2.38 -0.91 -14.08
N TRP A 55 1.38 -1.77 -14.29
CA TRP A 55 -0.03 -1.41 -14.32
C TRP A 55 -0.49 -0.70 -13.03
N TYR A 56 0.02 -1.10 -11.85
CA TYR A 56 -0.32 -0.44 -10.57
C TYR A 56 0.27 0.96 -10.42
N PHE A 57 1.26 1.31 -11.23
CA PHE A 57 1.96 2.58 -11.18
C PHE A 57 1.47 3.57 -12.25
N GLY A 58 0.40 3.24 -12.97
CA GLY A 58 -0.19 4.14 -13.97
C GLY A 58 0.19 3.82 -15.40
N GLU A 59 0.96 2.76 -15.65
CA GLU A 59 1.30 2.31 -17.01
C GLU A 59 0.12 1.54 -17.61
N ASN A 60 -0.98 2.26 -17.86
CA ASN A 60 -2.18 1.76 -18.51
C ASN A 60 -2.95 2.88 -19.23
N ASN A 61 -3.84 2.48 -20.14
CA ASN A 61 -4.64 3.41 -20.95
C ASN A 61 -5.81 4.08 -20.19
N ARG A 62 -5.93 3.84 -18.88
CA ARG A 62 -7.02 4.38 -18.05
C ARG A 62 -6.56 5.45 -17.07
N GLY A 63 -5.25 5.73 -17.00
CA GLY A 63 -4.67 6.63 -16.01
C GLY A 63 -4.89 6.18 -14.56
N TRP A 64 -5.27 4.91 -14.36
CA TRP A 64 -5.48 4.37 -13.03
C TRP A 64 -4.14 4.01 -12.41
N ARG A 65 -3.94 4.34 -11.13
CA ARG A 65 -2.81 3.87 -10.35
C ARG A 65 -3.26 3.55 -8.94
N ALA A 66 -2.51 2.68 -8.27
CA ALA A 66 -2.69 2.41 -6.87
C ALA A 66 -2.46 3.67 -6.02
N ASN A 67 -2.95 3.65 -4.79
CA ASN A 67 -2.72 4.71 -3.82
C ASN A 67 -2.69 4.11 -2.41
N PHE A 68 -2.42 4.95 -1.42
CA PHE A 68 -2.41 4.52 -0.02
C PHE A 68 -3.64 3.69 0.37
N ASP A 69 -4.84 4.17 0.04
CA ASP A 69 -6.08 3.48 0.42
C ASP A 69 -6.26 2.12 -0.29
N TYR A 70 -5.71 1.96 -1.50
CA TYR A 70 -5.69 0.69 -2.23
C TYR A 70 -4.78 -0.32 -1.52
N LEU A 71 -3.58 0.09 -1.13
CA LEU A 71 -2.62 -0.80 -0.47
C LEU A 71 -3.07 -1.23 0.94
N LEU A 72 -4.03 -0.56 1.56
CA LEU A 72 -4.59 -0.97 2.86
C LEU A 72 -5.73 -2.00 2.74
N ARG A 73 -6.18 -2.35 1.53
CA ARG A 73 -7.30 -3.28 1.35
C ARG A 73 -6.87 -4.71 1.68
N PRO A 74 -7.68 -5.49 2.40
CA PRO A 74 -7.37 -6.89 2.70
C PRO A 74 -7.03 -7.72 1.45
N GLU A 75 -7.76 -7.52 0.35
CA GLU A 75 -7.50 -8.18 -0.94
C GLU A 75 -6.11 -7.87 -1.49
N THR A 76 -5.68 -6.61 -1.42
CA THR A 76 -4.38 -6.17 -1.91
C THR A 76 -3.27 -6.69 -1.01
N VAL A 77 -3.48 -6.68 0.30
CA VAL A 77 -2.53 -7.23 1.28
C VAL A 77 -2.28 -8.72 1.01
N LEU A 78 -3.35 -9.48 0.78
CA LEU A 78 -3.27 -10.91 0.49
C LEU A 78 -2.53 -11.17 -0.83
N LYS A 79 -2.95 -10.53 -1.92
CA LYS A 79 -2.30 -10.69 -3.24
C LYS A 79 -0.82 -10.33 -3.22
N THR A 80 -0.45 -9.28 -2.48
CA THR A 80 0.95 -8.89 -2.31
C THR A 80 1.74 -10.00 -1.65
N ARG A 81 1.25 -10.57 -0.54
CA ARG A 81 1.95 -11.65 0.18
C ARG A 81 2.08 -12.94 -0.63
N GLU A 82 1.09 -13.20 -1.48
CA GLU A 82 1.04 -14.38 -2.33
C GLU A 82 1.79 -14.21 -3.65
N GLY A 83 2.35 -13.02 -3.93
CA GLY A 83 3.04 -12.73 -5.19
C GLY A 83 2.11 -12.72 -6.40
N ALA A 84 0.84 -12.37 -6.20
CA ALA A 84 -0.23 -12.42 -7.20
C ALA A 84 -0.64 -11.02 -7.71
N LEU A 85 0.29 -10.07 -7.72
CA LEU A 85 0.07 -8.68 -8.14
C LEU A 85 0.18 -8.49 -9.65
#